data_AF-A0A7W1E2Q5-F1
#
_entry.id   AF-A0A7W1E2Q5-F1
#
_cell.length_a   1.000
_cell.length_b   1.000
_cell.length_c   1.000
_cell.angle_alpha   90.00
_cell.angle_beta   90.00
_cell.angle_gamma   90.00
#
_symmetry.space_group_name_H-M   'P 1'
#
loop_
_entity.id
_entity.type
_entity.pdbx_description
1 polymer ?
#
loop_
_entity_poly.entity_id
_entity_poly.type
_entity_poly.pdbx_seq_one_letter_code
_entity_poly.pdbx_strand_id
1 'polypeptide(L)'
;MADITEQPEVVTAVPQVDGEASAVETETVEQPAKVLRIGSMIKQLLEEVRHAPLDEKSRARLREIYDTSVKELAEGLSPDLREELDRLTSPFDADDAPSDAELRVAQAQLVGWLEGLFHGIQATLFAQQMAARAQLEDMRRRALPAGEETAPNRPGTYL
;
A
#
# COMPACT_ATOMS: atom_id res chain seq x y z
N MET A 1 -49.44 26.96 -1.71
CA MET A 1 -48.23 27.16 -2.55
C MET A 1 -47.16 27.69 -1.62
N ALA A 2 -46.46 26.77 -0.96
CA ALA A 2 -45.39 27.07 0.00
C ALA A 2 -44.11 26.48 -0.58
N ASP A 3 -43.16 27.37 -0.83
CA ASP A 3 -41.84 27.12 -1.39
C ASP A 3 -40.94 26.61 -0.26
N ILE A 4 -40.49 25.36 -0.35
CA ILE A 4 -39.51 24.77 0.57
C ILE A 4 -38.23 24.59 -0.22
N THR A 5 -37.37 25.60 -0.15
CA THR A 5 -36.00 25.52 -0.63
C THR A 5 -35.18 24.68 0.36
N GLU A 6 -35.04 23.38 0.11
CA GLU A 6 -33.99 22.56 0.73
C GLU A 6 -32.64 22.92 0.09
N GLN A 7 -31.76 23.56 0.84
CA GLN A 7 -30.33 23.58 0.52
C GLN A 7 -29.67 22.43 1.28
N PRO A 8 -28.89 21.55 0.63
CA PRO A 8 -28.14 20.53 1.35
C PRO A 8 -26.98 21.17 2.09
N GLU A 9 -26.99 21.04 3.42
CA GLU A 9 -25.87 21.36 4.29
C GLU A 9 -24.66 20.49 3.93
N VAL A 10 -23.64 21.10 3.33
CA VAL A 10 -22.37 20.42 3.03
C VAL A 10 -21.65 20.24 4.36
N VAL A 11 -21.78 19.05 4.95
CA VAL A 11 -20.94 18.61 6.06
C VAL A 11 -19.52 18.43 5.51
N THR A 12 -18.69 19.46 5.63
CA THR A 12 -17.23 19.31 5.53
C THR A 12 -16.75 18.59 6.78
N ALA A 13 -16.94 17.27 6.82
CA ALA A 13 -16.21 16.40 7.70
C ALA A 13 -14.76 16.36 7.21
N VAL A 14 -13.93 17.23 7.78
CA VAL A 14 -12.47 17.05 7.74
C VAL A 14 -12.19 15.79 8.57
N PRO A 15 -11.62 14.72 8.01
CA PRO A 15 -11.25 13.59 8.85
C PRO A 15 -10.10 14.05 9.75
N GLN A 16 -10.40 14.09 11.05
CA GLN A 16 -9.44 14.30 12.12
C GLN A 16 -8.50 13.10 12.15
N VAL A 17 -7.28 13.30 11.68
CA VAL A 17 -6.18 12.33 11.71
C VAL A 17 -5.54 12.31 13.09
N ASP A 18 -6.23 11.70 14.06
CA ASP A 18 -5.67 11.46 15.40
C ASP A 18 -5.69 9.95 15.69
N GLY A 19 -4.57 9.26 15.45
CA GLY A 19 -4.35 7.93 16.07
C GLY A 19 -3.58 6.84 15.30
N GLU A 20 -3.12 7.04 14.06
CA GLU A 20 -2.55 5.93 13.25
C GLU A 20 -1.01 5.94 13.11
N ALA A 21 -0.28 6.75 13.87
CA ALA A 21 1.19 6.72 13.81
C ALA A 21 1.80 5.40 14.35
N SER A 22 1.04 4.60 15.11
CA SER A 22 1.53 3.34 15.69
C SER A 22 1.29 2.09 14.84
N ALA A 23 0.37 2.13 13.86
CA ALA A 23 0.05 0.96 13.02
C ALA A 23 0.99 0.86 11.81
N VAL A 24 1.51 1.99 11.33
CA VAL A 24 2.40 2.04 10.15
C VAL A 24 3.81 1.49 10.45
N GLU A 25 4.20 1.44 11.73
CA GLU A 25 5.55 0.96 12.10
C GLU A 25 5.71 -0.57 12.07
N THR A 26 4.61 -1.34 11.91
CA THR A 26 4.71 -2.81 11.97
C THR A 26 4.64 -3.51 10.61
N GLU A 27 4.05 -2.90 9.57
CA GLU A 27 3.95 -3.49 8.23
C GLU A 27 5.19 -3.17 7.37
N THR A 28 6.26 -3.93 7.56
CA THR A 28 7.51 -3.73 6.82
C THR A 28 7.97 -4.96 6.04
N VAL A 29 8.61 -4.72 4.89
CA VAL A 29 9.25 -5.77 4.07
C VAL A 29 10.74 -5.78 4.40
N GLU A 30 11.18 -6.79 5.14
CA GLU A 30 12.56 -6.95 5.61
C GLU A 30 13.52 -7.29 4.46
N GLN A 31 13.05 -8.06 3.46
CA GLN A 31 13.86 -8.46 2.32
C GLN A 31 13.19 -8.14 0.97
N PRO A 32 13.14 -6.85 0.56
CA PRO A 32 12.39 -6.43 -0.62
C PRO A 32 12.81 -7.15 -1.90
N ALA A 33 14.11 -7.34 -2.11
CA ALA A 33 14.63 -8.03 -3.29
C ALA A 33 14.20 -9.50 -3.36
N LYS A 34 14.16 -10.20 -2.20
CA LYS A 34 13.73 -11.61 -2.13
C LYS A 34 12.24 -11.71 -2.46
N VAL A 35 11.42 -10.86 -1.84
CA VAL A 35 9.96 -10.83 -2.03
C VAL A 35 9.60 -10.51 -3.49
N LEU A 36 10.24 -9.51 -4.10
CA LEU A 36 10.01 -9.16 -5.51
C LEU A 36 10.37 -10.29 -6.48
N ARG A 37 11.49 -10.98 -6.24
CA ARG A 37 11.93 -12.11 -7.06
C ARG A 37 10.94 -13.27 -6.98
N ILE A 38 10.47 -13.61 -5.77
CA ILE A 38 9.49 -14.70 -5.59
C ILE A 38 8.12 -14.31 -6.16
N GLY A 39 7.66 -13.09 -5.90
CA GLY A 39 6.41 -12.58 -6.47
C GLY A 39 6.40 -12.59 -8.00
N SER A 40 7.52 -12.20 -8.63
CA SER A 40 7.67 -12.26 -10.10
C SER A 40 7.63 -13.69 -10.63
N MET A 41 8.28 -14.63 -9.93
CA MET A 41 8.23 -16.04 -10.27
C MET A 41 6.80 -16.60 -10.19
N ILE A 42 6.07 -16.34 -9.10
CA ILE A 42 4.68 -16.79 -8.95
C ILE A 42 3.80 -16.20 -10.04
N LYS A 43 3.98 -14.91 -10.36
CA LYS A 43 3.24 -14.25 -11.44
C LYS A 43 3.47 -14.92 -12.80
N GLN A 44 4.71 -15.30 -13.10
CA GLN A 44 5.02 -16.04 -14.34
C GLN A 44 4.36 -17.42 -14.35
N LEU A 45 4.41 -18.16 -13.24
CA LEU A 45 3.77 -19.48 -13.13
C LEU A 45 2.24 -19.40 -13.27
N LEU A 46 1.63 -18.36 -12.69
CA LEU A 46 0.19 -18.09 -12.85
C LEU A 46 -0.16 -17.89 -14.32
N GLU A 47 0.63 -17.11 -15.04
CA GLU A 47 0.41 -16.94 -16.48
C GLU A 47 0.55 -18.26 -17.22
N GLU A 48 1.56 -19.09 -16.96
CA GLU A 48 1.69 -20.41 -17.59
C GLU A 48 0.44 -21.28 -17.39
N VAL A 49 -0.10 -21.35 -16.16
CA VAL A 49 -1.32 -22.12 -15.86
C VAL A 49 -2.55 -21.58 -16.60
N ARG A 50 -2.58 -20.28 -16.93
CA ARG A 50 -3.67 -19.67 -17.71
C ARG A 50 -3.59 -19.99 -19.21
N HIS A 51 -2.40 -20.27 -19.73
CA HIS A 51 -2.18 -20.46 -21.16
C HIS A 51 -2.34 -21.91 -21.62
N ALA A 52 -2.04 -22.88 -20.77
CA ALA A 52 -2.14 -24.30 -21.12
C ALA A 52 -2.65 -25.16 -19.95
N PRO A 53 -3.49 -26.18 -20.22
CA PRO A 53 -3.89 -27.13 -19.19
C PRO A 53 -2.70 -27.96 -18.73
N LEU A 54 -2.66 -28.28 -17.43
CA LEU A 54 -1.57 -29.04 -16.83
C LEU A 54 -1.95 -30.51 -16.64
N ASP A 55 -0.94 -31.37 -16.65
CA ASP A 55 -1.10 -32.74 -16.20
C ASP A 55 -1.00 -32.84 -14.67
N GLU A 56 -1.44 -33.97 -14.11
CA GLU A 56 -1.45 -34.23 -12.67
C GLU A 56 -0.08 -34.00 -12.00
N LYS A 57 1.00 -34.46 -12.66
CA LYS A 57 2.37 -34.33 -12.14
C LYS A 57 2.82 -32.88 -12.08
N SER A 58 2.48 -32.09 -13.10
CA SER A 58 2.79 -30.66 -13.14
C SER A 58 2.01 -29.89 -12.07
N ARG A 59 0.74 -30.26 -11.82
CA ARG A 59 -0.06 -29.67 -10.74
C ARG A 59 0.49 -30.01 -9.35
N ALA A 60 0.87 -31.26 -9.11
CA ALA A 60 1.52 -31.66 -7.86
C ALA A 60 2.83 -30.88 -7.63
N ARG A 61 3.64 -30.70 -8.68
CA ARG A 61 4.86 -29.88 -8.60
C ARG A 61 4.57 -28.40 -8.34
N LEU A 62 3.53 -27.84 -8.94
CA LEU A 62 3.14 -26.45 -8.68
C LEU A 62 2.61 -26.23 -7.28
N ARG A 63 1.93 -27.22 -6.69
CA ARG A 63 1.55 -27.20 -5.27
C ARG A 63 2.79 -27.04 -4.38
N GLU A 64 3.80 -27.88 -4.58
CA GLU A 64 5.05 -27.82 -3.80
C GLU A 64 5.78 -26.48 -3.98
N ILE A 65 5.81 -25.95 -5.20
CA ILE A 65 6.38 -24.64 -5.50
C ILE A 65 5.60 -23.53 -4.78
N TYR A 66 4.27 -23.58 -4.78
CA TYR A 66 3.43 -22.62 -4.07
C TYR A 66 3.70 -22.65 -2.56
N ASP A 67 3.66 -23.84 -1.95
CA ASP A 67 3.90 -24.01 -0.50
C ASP A 67 5.29 -23.51 -0.09
N THR A 68 6.31 -23.80 -0.90
CA THR A 68 7.67 -23.31 -0.67
C THR A 68 7.75 -21.80 -0.85
N SER A 69 7.07 -21.25 -1.85
CA SER A 69 7.07 -19.80 -2.11
C SER A 69 6.41 -19.01 -0.99
N VAL A 70 5.32 -19.50 -0.41
CA VAL A 70 4.65 -18.87 0.75
C VAL A 70 5.61 -18.80 1.94
N LYS A 71 6.31 -19.89 2.24
CA LYS A 71 7.31 -19.93 3.34
C LYS A 71 8.46 -18.97 3.08
N GLU A 72 9.02 -18.98 1.88
CA GLU A 72 10.13 -18.10 1.49
C GLU A 72 9.74 -16.61 1.49
N LEU A 73 8.48 -16.29 1.14
CA LEU A 73 7.93 -14.95 1.26
C LEU A 73 7.83 -14.54 2.73
N ALA A 74 7.29 -15.39 3.60
CA ALA A 74 7.15 -15.12 5.02
C ALA A 74 8.50 -14.76 5.67
N GLU A 75 9.60 -15.41 5.29
CA GLU A 75 10.94 -15.08 5.78
C GLU A 75 11.42 -13.66 5.41
N GLY A 76 10.84 -13.05 4.37
CA GLY A 76 11.16 -11.71 3.91
C GLY A 76 10.25 -10.61 4.48
N LEU A 77 9.30 -10.96 5.34
CA LEU A 77 8.26 -10.08 5.87
C LEU A 77 8.39 -9.93 7.39
N SER A 78 7.95 -8.77 7.89
CA SER A 78 7.75 -8.50 9.32
C SER A 78 6.76 -9.48 9.96
N PRO A 79 6.77 -9.65 11.29
CA PRO A 79 5.84 -10.53 12.01
C PRO A 79 4.37 -10.32 11.65
N ASP A 80 3.90 -9.07 11.62
CA ASP A 80 2.49 -8.76 11.34
C ASP A 80 2.07 -9.20 9.93
N LEU A 81 2.90 -8.89 8.92
CA LEU A 81 2.67 -9.30 7.53
C LEU A 81 2.80 -10.82 7.35
N ARG A 82 3.65 -11.49 8.13
CA ARG A 82 3.71 -12.96 8.16
C ARG A 82 2.40 -13.57 8.67
N GLU A 83 1.88 -13.05 9.78
CA GLU A 83 0.62 -13.52 10.34
C GLU A 83 -0.56 -13.22 9.41
N GLU A 84 -0.54 -12.08 8.72
CA GLU A 84 -1.53 -11.77 7.70
C GLU A 84 -1.45 -12.75 6.52
N LEU A 85 -0.25 -13.00 6.00
CA LEU A 85 -0.04 -13.95 4.92
C LEU A 85 -0.56 -15.34 5.30
N ASP A 86 -0.23 -15.84 6.51
CA ASP A 86 -0.69 -17.14 7.03
C ASP A 86 -2.21 -17.23 7.13
N ARG A 87 -2.89 -16.17 7.58
CA ARG A 87 -4.36 -16.12 7.63
C ARG A 87 -5.01 -16.13 6.24
N LEU A 88 -4.34 -15.57 5.23
CA LEU A 88 -4.88 -15.45 3.88
C LEU A 88 -4.58 -16.68 3.02
N THR A 89 -3.43 -17.33 3.21
CA THR A 89 -3.04 -18.51 2.42
C THR A 89 -3.45 -19.79 3.12
N SER A 90 -4.39 -20.54 2.53
CA SER A 90 -4.69 -21.90 2.97
C SER A 90 -3.83 -22.92 2.21
N PRO A 91 -3.14 -23.85 2.90
CA PRO A 91 -2.41 -24.92 2.24
C PRO A 91 -3.34 -25.82 1.41
N PHE A 92 -2.83 -26.35 0.30
CA PHE A 92 -3.50 -27.40 -0.44
C PHE A 92 -3.48 -28.73 0.32
N ASP A 93 -4.39 -29.64 -0.04
CA ASP A 93 -4.33 -31.03 0.42
C ASP A 93 -2.99 -31.67 -0.04
N ALA A 94 -2.36 -32.42 0.85
CA ALA A 94 -1.09 -33.09 0.57
C ALA A 94 -1.27 -34.40 -0.19
N ASP A 95 -2.45 -35.02 -0.09
CA ASP A 95 -2.71 -36.36 -0.62
C ASP A 95 -3.14 -36.35 -2.09
N ASP A 96 -3.64 -35.21 -2.60
CA ASP A 96 -4.16 -35.05 -3.97
C ASP A 96 -3.54 -33.83 -4.67
N ALA A 97 -3.34 -33.90 -5.99
CA ALA A 97 -2.93 -32.71 -6.73
C ALA A 97 -4.13 -31.75 -6.88
N PRO A 98 -3.94 -30.45 -6.59
CA PRO A 98 -4.99 -29.46 -6.81
C PRO A 98 -5.32 -29.38 -8.30
N SER A 99 -6.51 -28.89 -8.62
CA SER A 99 -6.94 -28.58 -9.97
C SER A 99 -6.25 -27.33 -10.54
N ASP A 100 -6.25 -27.18 -11.86
CA ASP A 100 -5.76 -25.96 -12.54
C ASP A 100 -6.50 -24.69 -12.04
N ALA A 101 -7.77 -24.83 -11.64
CA ALA A 101 -8.54 -23.71 -11.13
C ALA A 101 -8.09 -23.30 -9.73
N GLU A 102 -7.88 -24.26 -8.84
CA GLU A 102 -7.39 -24.03 -7.48
C GLU A 102 -5.99 -23.40 -7.49
N LEU A 103 -5.07 -23.91 -8.33
CA LEU A 103 -3.75 -23.33 -8.51
C LEU A 103 -3.81 -21.87 -8.99
N ARG A 104 -4.65 -21.56 -9.99
CA ARG A 104 -4.81 -20.19 -10.49
C ARG A 104 -5.36 -19.26 -9.43
N VAL A 105 -6.35 -19.68 -8.64
CA VAL A 105 -6.93 -18.85 -7.59
C VAL A 105 -5.90 -18.56 -6.50
N ALA A 106 -5.21 -19.58 -6.00
CA ALA A 106 -4.22 -19.42 -4.94
C ALA A 106 -3.04 -18.53 -5.36
N GLN A 107 -2.52 -18.73 -6.58
CA GLN A 107 -1.44 -17.91 -7.12
C GLN A 107 -1.90 -16.47 -7.39
N ALA A 108 -3.10 -16.27 -7.95
CA ALA A 108 -3.65 -14.93 -8.19
C ALA A 108 -3.90 -14.17 -6.89
N GLN A 109 -4.38 -14.84 -5.84
CA GLN A 109 -4.52 -14.27 -4.51
C GLN A 109 -3.17 -13.76 -3.99
N LEU A 110 -2.13 -14.59 -4.07
CA LEU A 110 -0.80 -14.23 -3.58
C LEU A 110 -0.17 -13.08 -4.37
N VAL A 111 -0.30 -13.11 -5.71
CA VAL A 111 0.17 -12.00 -6.57
C VAL A 111 -0.58 -10.71 -6.25
N GLY A 112 -1.90 -10.76 -6.15
CA GLY A 112 -2.73 -9.58 -5.85
C GLY A 112 -2.43 -8.99 -4.48
N TRP A 113 -2.25 -9.83 -3.47
CA TRP A 113 -1.86 -9.38 -2.12
C TRP A 113 -0.49 -8.72 -2.12
N LEU A 114 0.52 -9.33 -2.78
CA LEU A 114 1.85 -8.74 -2.91
C LEU A 114 1.82 -7.41 -3.67
N GLU A 115 1.05 -7.32 -4.77
CA GLU A 115 0.88 -6.06 -5.49
C GLU A 115 0.24 -5.00 -4.57
N GLY A 116 -0.81 -5.35 -3.82
CA GLY A 116 -1.43 -4.45 -2.82
C GLY A 116 -0.45 -3.95 -1.77
N LEU A 117 0.36 -4.85 -1.18
CA LEU A 117 1.38 -4.52 -0.20
C LEU A 117 2.39 -3.49 -0.74
N PHE A 118 2.94 -3.73 -1.93
CA PHE A 118 3.90 -2.78 -2.53
C PHE A 118 3.27 -1.43 -2.87
N HIS A 119 2.02 -1.40 -3.35
CA HIS A 119 1.31 -0.14 -3.58
C HIS A 119 1.04 0.62 -2.28
N GLY A 120 0.65 -0.08 -1.20
CA GLY A 120 0.45 0.52 0.13
C GLY A 120 1.72 1.17 0.66
N ILE A 121 2.85 0.45 0.62
CA ILE A 121 4.16 0.98 1.04
C ILE A 121 4.54 2.22 0.21
N GLN A 122 4.35 2.18 -1.11
CA GLN A 122 4.64 3.32 -1.99
C GLN A 122 3.75 4.53 -1.69
N ALA A 123 2.45 4.31 -1.44
CA ALA A 123 1.51 5.37 -1.08
C ALA A 123 1.91 6.06 0.23
N THR A 124 2.27 5.27 1.24
CA THR A 124 2.74 5.79 2.54
C THR A 124 4.03 6.57 2.40
N LEU A 125 5.02 6.06 1.66
CA LEU A 125 6.28 6.78 1.41
C LEU A 125 6.05 8.09 0.65
N PHE A 126 5.14 8.09 -0.33
CA PHE A 126 4.79 9.30 -1.06
C PHE A 126 4.11 10.34 -0.14
N ALA A 127 3.17 9.91 0.70
CA ALA A 127 2.51 10.77 1.67
C ALA A 127 3.51 11.40 2.66
N GLN A 128 4.45 10.59 3.19
CA GLN A 128 5.52 11.07 4.07
C GLN A 128 6.41 12.11 3.38
N GLN A 129 6.81 11.89 2.12
CA GLN A 129 7.60 12.85 1.35
C GLN A 129 6.86 14.18 1.13
N MET A 130 5.56 14.12 0.83
CA MET A 130 4.73 15.31 0.64
C MET A 130 4.56 16.10 1.94
N ALA A 131 4.30 15.42 3.06
CA ALA A 131 4.21 16.04 4.37
C ALA A 131 5.54 16.72 4.78
N ALA A 132 6.67 16.04 4.57
CA ALA A 132 7.99 16.59 4.84
C ALA A 132 8.29 17.84 3.99
N ARG A 133 7.90 17.84 2.71
CA ARG A 133 8.04 19.01 1.82
C ARG A 133 7.19 20.19 2.31
N ALA A 134 5.93 19.95 2.67
CA ALA A 134 5.04 21.00 3.18
C ALA A 134 5.57 21.62 4.49
N GLN A 135 6.10 20.80 5.39
CA GLN A 135 6.73 21.27 6.63
C GLN A 135 7.93 22.19 6.35
N LEU A 136 8.80 21.81 5.41
CA LEU A 136 9.97 22.63 5.02
C LEU A 136 9.55 23.96 4.38
N GLU A 137 8.53 23.96 3.52
CA GLU A 137 7.99 25.19 2.94
C GLU A 137 7.40 26.12 4.00
N ASP A 138 6.68 25.57 4.96
CA ASP A 138 6.09 26.35 6.05
C ASP A 138 7.16 26.95 6.98
N MET A 139 8.23 26.19 7.27
CA MET A 139 9.41 26.70 7.98
C MET A 139 10.09 27.84 7.20
N ARG A 140 10.23 27.72 5.87
CA ARG A 140 10.78 28.80 5.02
C ARG A 140 9.91 30.05 5.04
N ARG A 141 8.58 29.90 4.99
CA ARG A 141 7.64 31.03 5.09
C ARG A 141 7.74 31.74 6.45
N ARG A 142 7.89 30.98 7.53
CA ARG A 142 8.04 31.52 8.89
C ARG A 142 9.44 32.13 9.16
N ALA A 143 10.47 31.68 8.44
CA ALA A 143 11.84 32.17 8.58
C ALA A 143 12.17 33.39 7.69
N LEU A 144 11.31 33.75 6.73
CA LEU A 144 11.43 35.00 5.99
C LEU A 144 11.02 36.15 6.92
N PRO A 145 11.91 37.11 7.26
CA PRO A 145 11.52 38.25 8.07
C PRO A 145 10.41 39.02 7.34
N ALA A 146 9.33 39.36 8.07
CA ALA A 146 8.37 40.33 7.60
C ALA A 146 9.17 41.58 7.22
N GLY A 147 9.18 41.92 5.92
CA GLY A 147 9.82 43.14 5.46
C GLY A 147 9.31 44.29 6.33
N GLU A 148 10.23 44.97 7.00
CA GLU A 148 9.97 46.23 7.67
C GLU A 148 9.42 47.23 6.66
N GLU A 149 8.09 47.24 6.45
CA GLU A 149 7.37 48.45 6.04
C GLU A 149 7.27 49.38 7.26
N THR A 150 8.43 49.86 7.71
CA THR A 150 8.52 50.94 8.70
C THR A 150 8.72 52.24 7.94
N ALA A 151 7.62 52.90 7.55
CA ALA A 151 7.29 54.27 8.01
C ALA A 151 6.23 54.97 7.12
N PRO A 152 5.20 55.61 7.73
CA PRO A 152 4.24 56.46 7.05
C PRO A 152 4.83 57.87 6.84
N ASN A 153 5.04 58.30 5.60
CA ASN A 153 5.37 59.70 5.34
C ASN A 153 4.07 60.53 5.33
N ARG A 154 3.82 61.24 6.44
CA ARG A 154 2.71 62.20 6.62
C ARG A 154 2.86 63.40 5.67
N PRO A 155 1.75 63.95 5.12
CA PRO A 155 1.78 65.17 4.32
C PRO A 155 1.96 66.39 5.23
N GLY A 156 3.10 67.07 5.12
CA GLY A 156 3.38 68.33 5.80
C GLY A 156 3.17 69.52 4.88
N THR A 157 2.06 70.21 5.07
CA THR A 157 1.77 71.56 4.56
C THR A 157 2.75 72.57 5.17
N TYR A 158 3.52 73.28 4.34
CA TYR A 158 4.09 74.58 4.71
C TYR A 158 4.00 75.56 3.53
N LEU A 159 3.29 76.66 3.82
CA LEU A 159 3.25 78.01 3.23
C LEU A 159 3.06 78.15 1.71
#